data_AF-A0A2V7WZC4-F1
#
_entry.id   AF-A0A2V7WZC4-F1
#
_cell.length_a   1.000
_cell.length_b   1.000
_cell.length_c   1.000
_cell.angle_alpha   90.00
_cell.angle_beta   90.00
_cell.angle_gamma   90.00
#
_symmetry.space_group_name_H-M   'P 1'
#
loop_
_entity.id
_entity.type
_entity.pdbx_description
1 polymer ?
#
loop_
_entity_poly.entity_id
_entity_poly.type
_entity_poly.pdbx_seq_one_letter_code
_entity_poly.pdbx_strand_id
1 'polypeptide(L)' 'MKLLKLILRQTCTHRFSWPRIDSNGHHYQVCLGCGVAYEYDWNGMKRTNRVHSEHVPGSDLQYVSH' A
#
# COMPACT_ATOMS: atom_id res chain seq x y z
N MET A 1 13.26 10.71 14.04
CA MET A 1 12.39 11.29 13.00
C MET A 1 11.15 10.42 12.72
N LYS A 2 10.37 10.02 13.75
CA LYS A 2 9.11 9.24 13.57
C LYS A 2 7.87 10.12 13.64
N LEU A 3 7.92 11.21 14.43
CA LEU A 3 6.78 12.11 14.65
C LEU A 3 6.40 12.94 13.42
N LEU A 4 7.37 13.52 12.70
CA LEU A 4 7.10 14.21 11.43
C LEU A 4 6.48 13.27 10.37
N LYS A 5 6.90 12.00 10.31
CA LYS A 5 6.28 11.00 9.43
C LYS A 5 4.83 10.71 9.82
N LEU A 6 4.48 10.77 11.10
CA LEU A 6 3.10 10.61 11.58
C LEU A 6 2.23 11.83 11.26
N ILE A 7 2.77 13.04 11.36
CA ILE A 7 2.02 14.27 11.03
C ILE A 7 1.84 14.40 9.51
N LEU A 8 2.88 14.12 8.71
CA LEU A 8 2.81 14.12 7.24
C LEU A 8 1.92 12.99 6.68
N ARG A 9 1.62 11.94 7.46
CA ARG A 9 0.65 10.91 7.06
C ARG A 9 -0.78 11.44 7.00
N GLN A 10 -1.12 12.47 7.78
CA GLN A 10 -2.47 13.04 7.82
C GLN A 10 -2.79 13.84 6.54
N THR A 11 -1.78 14.31 5.81
CA THR A 11 -1.93 15.13 4.59
C THR A 11 -1.59 14.38 3.30
N CYS A 12 -1.52 13.04 3.33
CA CYS A 12 -1.15 12.29 2.13
C CYS A 12 -2.25 12.39 1.05
N THR A 13 -1.92 12.99 -0.09
CA THR A 13 -2.80 13.06 -1.28
C THR A 13 -2.91 11.73 -2.04
N HIS A 14 -2.41 10.64 -1.45
CA HIS A 14 -2.37 9.28 -1.96
C HIS A 14 -2.01 9.12 -3.45
N ARG A 15 -0.72 8.88 -3.71
CA ARG A 15 -0.23 8.38 -5.01
C ARG A 15 0.01 6.88 -4.91
N PHE A 16 -0.61 6.10 -5.78
CA PHE A 16 -0.51 4.63 -5.73
C PHE A 16 0.44 4.08 -6.78
N SER A 17 1.10 2.98 -6.44
CA SER A 17 1.89 2.20 -7.39
C SER A 17 0.99 1.47 -8.38
N TRP A 18 1.61 0.92 -9.44
CA TRP A 18 0.95 -0.10 -10.24
C TRP A 18 0.45 -1.27 -9.36
N PRO A 19 -0.70 -1.90 -9.70
CA PRO A 19 -1.20 -3.05 -8.96
C PRO A 19 -0.16 -4.16 -8.86
N ARG A 20 -0.02 -4.70 -7.64
CA ARG A 20 0.83 -5.85 -7.33
C ARG A 20 -0.04 -7.03 -6.97
N ILE A 21 0.51 -8.23 -7.14
CA ILE A 21 -0.17 -9.48 -6.81
C ILE A 21 0.52 -10.06 -5.58
N ASP A 22 -0.25 -10.50 -4.61
CA ASP A 22 0.27 -11.18 -3.42
C ASP A 22 0.44 -12.70 -3.63
N SER A 23 0.88 -13.41 -2.58
CA SER A 23 1.05 -14.86 -2.61
C SER A 23 -0.25 -15.65 -2.82
N ASN A 24 -1.40 -15.04 -2.54
CA ASN A 24 -2.73 -15.63 -2.69
C ASN A 24 -3.36 -15.27 -4.05
N GLY A 25 -2.67 -14.49 -4.89
CA GLY A 25 -3.20 -14.02 -6.17
C GLY A 25 -4.09 -12.78 -6.07
N HIS A 26 -4.22 -12.16 -4.89
CA HIS A 26 -5.00 -10.94 -4.75
C HIS A 26 -4.21 -9.74 -5.25
N HIS A 27 -4.93 -8.83 -5.92
CA HIS A 27 -4.34 -7.61 -6.43
C HIS A 27 -4.48 -6.52 -5.37
N TYR A 28 -3.41 -5.75 -5.17
CA TYR A 28 -3.39 -4.64 -4.23
C TYR A 28 -2.52 -3.50 -4.75
N GLN A 29 -2.74 -2.29 -4.26
CA GLN A 29 -1.93 -1.12 -4.55
C GLN A 29 -1.42 -0.50 -3.25
N VAL A 30 -0.16 -0.07 -3.26
CA VAL A 30 0.45 0.61 -2.12
C VAL A 30 0.61 2.09 -2.41
N CYS A 31 0.28 2.93 -1.45
CA CYS A 31 0.55 4.34 -1.54
C CYS A 31 2.05 4.61 -1.40
N LEU A 32 2.66 5.24 -2.40
CA LEU A 32 4.07 5.63 -2.42
C LEU A 32 4.40 6.71 -1.39
N GLY A 33 3.41 7.48 -0.94
CA GLY A 33 3.59 8.54 0.05
C GLY A 33 3.57 8.04 1.49
N CYS A 34 2.53 7.29 1.87
CA CYS A 34 2.31 6.89 3.27
C CYS A 34 2.46 5.38 3.53
N GLY A 35 2.58 4.56 2.48
CA GLY A 35 2.73 3.11 2.57
C GLY A 35 1.43 2.34 2.86
N VAL A 36 0.27 3.00 2.89
CA VAL A 36 -1.01 2.28 3.07
C VAL A 36 -1.29 1.39 1.87
N ALA A 37 -1.78 0.18 2.11
CA ALA A 37 -2.18 -0.75 1.07
C ALA A 37 -3.72 -0.80 0.94
N TYR A 38 -4.19 -0.93 -0.29
CA TYR A 38 -5.60 -1.12 -0.64
C TYR A 38 -5.71 -2.31 -1.58
N GLU A 39 -6.75 -3.12 -1.42
CA GLU A 39 -7.13 -4.13 -2.40
C GLU A 39 -7.51 -3.46 -3.72
N TYR A 40 -7.28 -4.20 -4.80
CA TYR A 40 -7.60 -3.78 -6.16
C TYR A 40 -8.43 -4.86 -6.84
N ASP A 41 -9.65 -4.51 -7.22
CA ASP A 41 -10.51 -5.34 -8.04
C ASP A 41 -10.14 -5.12 -9.51
N TRP A 42 -9.43 -6.09 -10.09
CA TRP A 42 -9.01 -6.06 -11.49
C TRP A 42 -10.20 -6.12 -12.46
N ASN A 43 -11.25 -6.85 -12.12
CA ASN A 43 -12.43 -6.99 -12.99
C ASN A 43 -13.21 -5.68 -13.06
N GLY A 44 -13.36 -5.00 -11.91
CA GLY A 44 -14.00 -3.69 -11.81
C GLY A 44 -13.06 -2.51 -12.05
N MET A 45 -11.77 -2.75 -12.29
CA MET A 45 -10.70 -1.74 -12.41
C MET A 45 -10.72 -0.68 -11.30
N LYS A 46 -11.01 -1.09 -10.06
CA LYS A 46 -11.24 -0.17 -8.93
C LYS A 46 -10.54 -0.63 -7.65
N ARG A 47 -10.16 0.33 -6.81
CA ARG A 47 -9.70 0.04 -5.44
C ARG A 47 -10.90 -0.23 -4.55
N THR A 48 -10.76 -1.18 -3.64
CA THR A 48 -11.81 -1.56 -2.68
C THR A 48 -11.35 -1.23 -1.26
N ASN A 49 -11.18 -2.23 -0.41
CA ASN A 49 -10.93 -2.04 1.01
C ASN A 49 -9.47 -1.77 1.30
N ARG A 50 -9.24 -1.12 2.44
CA ARG A 50 -7.89 -0.95 2.97
C ARG A 50 -7.39 -2.30 3.46
N VAL A 51 -6.20 -2.71 3.04
CA VAL A 51 -5.53 -3.89 3.59
C VAL A 51 -5.03 -3.50 4.97
N HIS A 52 -5.58 -4.11 6.01
CA HIS A 52 -5.10 -3.91 7.37
C HIS A 52 -3.72 -4.54 7.54
N SER A 53 -2.86 -3.86 8.31
CA SER A 53 -1.43 -4.12 8.43
C SER A 53 -1.06 -5.54 8.88
N GLU A 54 -2.01 -6.30 9.40
CA GLU A 54 -1.83 -7.70 9.80
C GLU A 54 -1.77 -8.67 8.61
N HIS A 55 -2.13 -8.20 7.41
CA HIS A 55 -2.22 -9.03 6.21
C HIS A 55 -1.55 -8.43 4.98
N VAL A 56 -0.57 -7.53 5.14
CA VAL A 56 0.23 -7.05 3.99
C VAL A 56 1.24 -8.15 3.62
N PRO A 57 1.04 -8.91 2.52
CA PRO A 57 1.95 -9.99 2.17
C PRO A 57 3.17 -9.34 1.53
N GLY A 58 4.33 -9.45 2.19
CA GLY A 58 5.57 -8.78 1.78
C GLY A 58 6.05 -7.66 2.71
N SER A 59 5.56 -7.59 3.95
CA SER A 59 6.15 -6.73 5.00
C SER A 59 7.61 -7.07 5.34
N ASP A 60 8.14 -8.21 4.86
CA ASP A 60 9.56 -8.57 4.95
C ASP A 60 10.45 -7.95 3.86
N LEU A 61 9.88 -7.34 2.82
CA LEU A 61 10.70 -6.62 1.85
C LEU A 61 10.98 -5.21 2.37
N GLN A 62 12.05 -5.11 3.15
CA GLN A 62 12.89 -3.92 3.20
C GLN A 62 12.97 -3.35 1.78
N TYR A 63 12.41 -2.17 1.59
CA TYR A 63 12.59 -1.38 0.39
C TYR A 63 14.08 -1.03 0.31
N VAL A 64 14.89 -1.92 -0.28
CA VAL A 64 16.30 -1.66 -0.57
C VAL A 64 16.30 -0.65 -1.72
N SER A 65 16.40 0.63 -1.36
CA SER A 65 16.79 1.68 -2.30
C SER A 65 18.22 1.39 -2.75
N HIS A 66 18.38 1.02 -4.02
CA HIS A 66 19.60 1.29 -4.76
C HIS A 66 19.57 2.72 -5.30
#